data_AF-A0A383DRJ0-F1
#
_entry.id   AF-A0A383DRJ0-F1
#
_cell.length_a   1.000
_cell.length_b   1.000
_cell.length_c   1.000
_cell.angle_alpha   90.00
_cell.angle_beta   90.00
_cell.angle_gamma   90.00
#
_symmetry.space_group_name_H-M   'P 1'
#
loop_
_entity.id
_entity.type
_entity.pdbx_description
1 polymer ?
#
loop_
_entity_poly.entity_id
_entity_poly.type
_entity_poly.pdbx_seq_one_letter_code
_entity_poly.pdbx_strand_id
1 'polypeptide(L)'
;MKLSRLGSFHQSKLSFLRSFIREFKDWNYKRNIFDLDKNGYGTAVYSLQKNQKSYSLVCFAQHINPDERSDRVIATKWDAAFVLHDGIPTKEDIDR
;
A
#
# COMPACT_ATOMS: atom_id res chain seq x y z
N MET A 1 -18.82 -12.80 -3.91
CA MET A 1 -18.62 -13.08 -2.46
C MET A 1 -19.93 -12.76 -1.73
N LYS A 2 -20.60 -13.72 -1.06
CA LYS A 2 -21.90 -13.46 -0.39
C LYS A 2 -21.67 -12.96 1.04
N LEU A 3 -22.35 -11.86 1.41
CA LEU A 3 -22.23 -11.20 2.72
C LEU A 3 -22.49 -12.16 3.90
N SER A 4 -23.42 -13.11 3.72
CA SER A 4 -23.80 -14.13 4.71
C SER A 4 -22.71 -15.17 5.03
N ARG A 5 -21.62 -15.23 4.24
CA ARG A 5 -20.52 -16.17 4.42
C ARG A 5 -19.22 -15.53 4.93
N LEU A 6 -19.21 -14.21 5.17
CA LEU A 6 -18.04 -13.51 5.70
C LEU A 6 -17.72 -13.89 7.17
N GLY A 7 -18.66 -14.51 7.88
CA GLY A 7 -18.47 -15.03 9.25
C GLY A 7 -18.11 -16.51 9.36
N SER A 8 -18.01 -17.27 8.26
CA SER A 8 -17.77 -18.73 8.32
C SER A 8 -16.30 -19.10 8.57
N PHE A 9 -15.39 -18.13 8.61
CA PHE A 9 -14.04 -18.35 9.13
C PHE A 9 -14.07 -18.21 10.64
N HIS A 10 -13.70 -19.29 11.35
CA HIS A 10 -13.54 -19.24 12.80
C HIS A 10 -12.51 -18.17 13.16
N GLN A 11 -12.97 -17.14 13.84
CA GLN A 11 -12.14 -16.04 14.30
C GLN A 11 -11.20 -16.57 15.38
N SER A 12 -9.98 -16.98 15.02
CA SER A 12 -9.01 -17.42 16.01
C SER A 12 -8.35 -16.21 16.68
N LYS A 13 -8.11 -16.32 18.00
CA LYS A 13 -7.29 -15.34 18.74
C LYS A 13 -5.86 -15.26 18.21
N LEU A 14 -5.41 -16.31 17.50
CA LEU A 14 -4.12 -16.42 16.82
C LEU A 14 -4.11 -15.86 15.40
N SER A 15 -5.19 -15.18 14.97
CA SER A 15 -5.20 -14.52 13.66
C SER A 15 -4.10 -13.45 13.61
N PHE A 16 -3.04 -13.73 12.85
CA PHE A 16 -1.94 -12.81 12.61
C PHE A 16 -2.45 -11.44 12.14
N LEU A 17 -3.38 -11.41 11.19
CA LEU A 17 -3.99 -10.18 10.68
C LEU A 17 -4.66 -9.34 11.78
N ARG A 18 -5.41 -9.97 12.69
CA ARG A 18 -6.05 -9.23 13.80
C ARG A 18 -5.04 -8.69 14.79
N SER A 19 -4.00 -9.46 15.09
CA SER A 19 -2.89 -8.99 15.93
C SER A 19 -2.16 -7.82 15.29
N PHE A 20 -1.93 -7.88 13.98
CA PHE A 20 -1.36 -6.79 13.20
C PHE A 20 -2.24 -5.53 13.28
N ILE A 21 -3.52 -5.62 12.92
CA ILE A 21 -4.43 -4.45 12.96
C ILE A 21 -4.47 -3.81 14.35
N ARG A 22 -4.53 -4.61 15.44
CA ARG A 22 -4.50 -4.07 16.80
C ARG A 22 -3.19 -3.38 17.15
N GLU A 23 -2.05 -3.91 16.72
CA GLU A 23 -0.75 -3.27 16.95
C GLU A 23 -0.66 -1.91 16.27
N PHE A 24 -1.08 -1.83 15.00
CA PHE A 24 -0.96 -0.62 14.21
C PHE A 24 -2.05 0.43 14.50
N LYS A 25 -3.18 0.05 15.12
CA LYS A 25 -4.35 0.93 15.31
C LYS A 25 -4.01 2.29 15.94
N ASP A 26 -3.08 2.32 16.88
CA ASP A 26 -2.72 3.53 17.67
C ASP A 26 -1.39 4.16 17.19
N TRP A 27 -0.92 3.80 15.99
CA TRP A 27 0.25 4.45 15.38
C TRP A 27 -0.15 5.83 14.82
N ASN A 28 0.83 6.71 14.65
CA ASN A 28 0.63 7.98 13.97
C ASN A 28 0.67 7.76 12.45
N TYR A 29 -0.42 8.11 11.77
CA TYR A 29 -0.55 7.99 10.33
C TYR A 29 -0.34 9.34 9.68
N LYS A 30 0.52 9.40 8.68
CA LYS A 30 0.75 10.60 7.87
C LYS A 30 0.63 10.27 6.40
N ARG A 31 0.07 11.21 5.65
CA ARG A 31 0.13 11.22 4.20
C ARG A 31 1.22 12.21 3.82
N ASN A 32 2.44 11.70 3.72
CA ASN A 32 3.63 12.51 3.51
C ASN A 32 3.66 13.14 2.12
N ILE A 33 3.24 12.39 1.11
CA ILE A 33 3.15 12.83 -0.29
C ILE A 33 1.81 12.34 -0.87
N PHE A 34 1.15 13.19 -1.65
CA PHE A 34 -0.06 12.81 -2.36
C PHE A 34 -0.15 13.58 -3.67
N ASP A 35 0.75 13.22 -4.60
CA ASP A 35 0.91 13.85 -5.90
C ASP A 35 0.28 12.96 -6.97
N LEU A 36 -0.97 12.55 -6.71
CA LEU A 36 -1.80 11.87 -7.70
C LEU A 36 -2.63 12.91 -8.45
N ASP A 37 -2.65 12.81 -9.77
CA ASP A 37 -3.50 13.63 -10.63
C ASP A 37 -4.98 13.20 -10.53
N LYS A 38 -5.85 13.88 -11.29
CA LYS A 38 -7.29 13.59 -11.31
C LYS A 38 -7.64 12.20 -11.85
N ASN A 39 -6.74 11.59 -12.59
CA ASN A 39 -6.88 10.25 -13.14
C ASN A 39 -6.25 9.19 -12.23
N GLY A 40 -5.60 9.60 -11.14
CA GLY A 40 -4.95 8.72 -10.17
C GLY A 40 -3.51 8.35 -10.51
N TYR A 41 -2.84 9.08 -11.42
CA TYR A 41 -1.44 8.84 -11.79
C TYR A 41 -0.49 9.75 -11.00
N GLY A 42 0.68 9.23 -10.65
CA GLY A 42 1.72 9.94 -9.91
C GLY A 42 2.23 9.13 -8.71
N THR A 43 2.58 9.82 -7.63
CA THR A 43 3.19 9.19 -6.45
C THR A 43 2.42 9.55 -5.17
N ALA A 44 2.23 8.57 -4.30
CA ALA A 44 1.71 8.80 -2.96
C ALA A 44 2.56 8.08 -1.92
N VAL A 45 2.73 8.70 -0.74
CA VAL A 45 3.46 8.11 0.39
C VAL A 45 2.61 8.25 1.65
N TYR A 46 2.30 7.09 2.23
CA TYR A 46 1.68 7.01 3.56
C TYR A 46 2.69 6.45 4.56
N SER A 47 2.89 7.13 5.67
CA SER A 47 3.80 6.69 6.73
C SER A 47 3.04 6.36 8.02
N LEU A 48 3.54 5.34 8.71
CA LEU A 48 3.10 4.85 10.01
C LEU A 48 4.26 5.07 10.99
N GLN A 49 4.03 5.72 12.12
CA GLN A 49 5.08 6.01 13.10
C GLN A 49 4.66 5.67 14.52
N LYS A 50 5.53 5.02 15.28
CA LYS A 50 5.39 4.80 16.73
C LYS A 50 6.76 4.73 17.37
N ASN A 51 7.00 5.58 18.37
CA ASN A 51 8.30 5.73 19.03
C ASN A 51 9.42 6.00 18.00
N GLN A 52 10.45 5.17 17.98
CA GLN A 52 11.58 5.25 17.03
C GLN A 52 11.36 4.44 15.75
N LYS A 53 10.20 3.82 15.56
CA LYS A 53 9.89 3.01 14.37
C LYS A 53 9.02 3.80 13.40
N SER A 54 9.37 3.73 12.13
CA SER A 54 8.59 4.32 11.04
C SER A 54 8.59 3.41 9.83
N TYR A 55 7.43 3.21 9.21
CA TYR A 55 7.30 2.48 7.95
C TYR A 55 6.51 3.32 6.97
N SER A 56 6.88 3.29 5.70
CA SER A 56 6.17 4.02 4.65
C SER A 56 5.75 3.09 3.53
N LEU A 57 4.49 3.21 3.12
CA LEU A 57 4.00 2.64 1.89
C LEU A 57 4.13 3.68 0.79
N VAL A 58 5.03 3.41 -0.16
CA VAL A 58 5.19 4.22 -1.38
C VAL A 58 4.33 3.59 -2.47
N CYS A 59 3.53 4.41 -3.15
CA CYS A 59 2.72 4.05 -4.29
C CYS A 59 3.21 4.83 -5.52
N PHE A 60 3.50 4.12 -6.58
CA PHE A 60 3.77 4.67 -7.91
C PHE A 60 2.63 4.24 -8.83
N ALA A 61 1.88 5.19 -9.38
CA ALA A 61 0.77 4.94 -10.28
C ALA A 61 1.03 5.62 -11.63
N GLN A 62 0.76 4.92 -12.72
CA GLN A 62 1.00 5.44 -14.06
C GLN A 62 -0.08 4.97 -15.04
N HIS A 63 -0.23 5.72 -16.12
CA HIS A 63 -1.03 5.28 -17.24
C HIS A 63 -0.28 4.22 -18.04
N ILE A 64 -0.97 3.14 -18.39
CA ILE A 64 -0.51 2.14 -19.36
C ILE A 64 -1.49 2.11 -20.51
N ASN A 65 -0.96 2.18 -21.74
CA ASN A 65 -1.77 2.05 -22.93
C ASN A 65 -2.50 0.70 -22.93
N PRO A 66 -3.79 0.65 -23.32
CA PRO A 66 -4.55 -0.59 -23.33
C PRO A 66 -3.86 -1.76 -24.06
N ASP A 67 -3.14 -1.46 -25.14
CA ASP A 67 -2.42 -2.48 -25.94
C ASP A 67 -1.18 -3.05 -25.23
N GLU A 68 -0.67 -2.37 -24.20
CA GLU A 68 0.44 -2.84 -23.37
C GLU A 68 -0.04 -3.63 -22.15
N ARG A 69 -1.37 -3.66 -21.90
CA ARG A 69 -1.94 -4.43 -20.81
C ARG A 69 -1.98 -5.90 -21.18
N SER A 70 -1.66 -6.73 -20.20
CA SER A 70 -1.57 -8.17 -20.36
C SER A 70 -2.36 -8.83 -19.24
N ASP A 71 -3.17 -9.83 -19.60
CA ASP A 71 -3.85 -10.71 -18.63
C ASP A 71 -2.90 -11.76 -18.02
N ARG A 72 -1.60 -11.69 -18.36
CA ARG A 72 -0.59 -12.62 -17.84
C ARG A 72 -0.02 -12.10 -16.52
N VAL A 73 0.37 -13.03 -15.66
CA VAL A 73 1.04 -12.74 -14.39
C VAL A 73 2.42 -12.08 -14.60
N ILE A 74 3.04 -12.33 -15.77
CA ILE A 74 4.29 -11.71 -16.17
C ILE A 74 3.97 -10.52 -17.07
N ALA A 75 4.32 -9.32 -16.61
CA ALA A 75 4.16 -8.06 -17.31
C ALA A 75 5.48 -7.27 -17.28
N THR A 76 5.62 -6.33 -18.21
CA THR A 76 6.74 -5.37 -18.24
C THR A 76 6.39 -4.03 -17.60
N LYS A 77 5.10 -3.74 -17.44
CA LYS A 77 4.56 -2.51 -16.85
C LYS A 77 3.39 -2.84 -15.92
N TRP A 78 3.21 -2.02 -14.89
CA TRP A 78 2.11 -2.11 -13.92
C TRP A 78 1.45 -0.74 -13.75
N ASP A 79 0.11 -0.71 -13.71
CA ASP A 79 -0.65 0.52 -13.50
C ASP A 79 -0.34 1.14 -12.15
N ALA A 80 -0.05 0.29 -11.16
CA ALA A 80 0.44 0.69 -9.85
C ALA A 80 1.47 -0.30 -9.31
N ALA A 81 2.53 0.23 -8.71
CA ALA A 81 3.54 -0.51 -7.97
C ALA A 81 3.63 0.05 -6.54
N PHE A 82 3.88 -0.84 -5.58
CA PHE A 82 3.93 -0.49 -4.16
C PHE A 82 5.21 -1.02 -3.52
N VAL A 83 5.81 -0.20 -2.65
CA VAL A 83 6.99 -0.57 -1.89
C VAL A 83 6.74 -0.27 -0.42
N LEU A 84 7.06 -1.24 0.44
CA LEU A 84 7.16 -1.01 1.88
C LEU A 84 8.60 -0.59 2.20
N HIS A 85 8.74 0.62 2.71
CA HIS A 85 10.01 1.25 3.07
C HIS A 85 10.15 1.32 4.60
N ASP A 86 11.30 0.94 5.14
CA ASP A 86 11.64 1.13 6.56
C ASP A 86 12.20 2.54 6.75
N GLY A 87 11.43 3.43 7.36
CA GLY A 87 11.73 4.86 7.41
C GLY A 87 10.68 5.74 6.72
N ILE A 88 10.95 7.04 6.73
CA ILE A 88 10.30 8.03 5.86
C ILE A 88 11.23 8.21 4.65
N PRO A 89 10.81 7.88 3.42
CA PRO A 89 11.66 8.01 2.24
C PRO A 89 11.96 9.48 1.96
N THR A 90 13.18 9.74 1.50
CA THR A 90 13.56 11.03 0.92
C THR A 90 13.05 11.15 -0.51
N LYS A 91 13.22 12.32 -1.13
CA LYS A 91 12.84 12.50 -2.54
C LYS A 91 13.75 11.67 -3.45
N GLU A 92 15.03 11.60 -3.11
CA GLU A 92 16.03 10.79 -3.80
C GLU A 92 15.72 9.29 -3.71
N ASP A 93 15.18 8.80 -2.59
CA ASP A 93 14.76 7.40 -2.47
C ASP A 93 13.58 7.07 -3.39
N ILE A 94 12.70 8.04 -3.64
CA ILE A 94 11.50 7.88 -4.48
C ILE A 94 11.85 7.91 -5.97
N ASP A 95 12.84 8.70 -6.36
CA ASP A 95 13.22 8.92 -7.75
C ASP A 95 14.22 7.89 -8.31
N ARG A 96 14.61 6.87 -7.52
CA ARG A 96 15.52 5.76 -7.89
C ARG A 96 14.85 4.68 -8.72
#